data_AF-A0A9X3H5I5-F1
#
_entry.id   AF-A0A9X3H5I5-F1
#
_cell.length_a   1.000
_cell.length_b   1.000
_cell.length_c   1.000
_cell.angle_alpha   90.00
_cell.angle_beta   90.00
_cell.angle_gamma   90.00
#
_symmetry.space_group_name_H-M   'P 1'
#
loop_
_entity.id
_entity.type
_entity.pdbx_description
1 polymer ?
#
loop_
_entity_poly.entity_id
_entity_poly.type
_entity_poly.pdbx_seq_one_letter_code
_entity_poly.pdbx_strand_id
1 'polypeptide(L)'
;MRNKPFIQSGFFGFSFLFLFSLAAVFLTGFETSKKGEPAQFKIPFIKGITDTTTLCLSPEYMLNAWYRVERMDSIADTLDLSGPSKHDVKLSFQFFMPTEIADLPRSNHGLQVIVDTINELSMTKKPIWASYLFYRFFDDSVQVLQDDTLIQHVKSFPIYVANVSEDAYAQVTLQDKSLILIVEAKDTNGDWKPIEYWSNSWCGNSYFEQLLPPKHMMISRGIKCSGDFHTRCRLKLTTQRDSVYSNEFSMSINETQFTNPLQKDG
;
A
#
# COMPACT_ATOMS: atom_id res chain seq x y z
N MET A 1 -17.98 -29.14 -62.21
CA MET A 1 -18.78 -28.17 -63.00
C MET A 1 -20.20 -28.70 -63.19
N ARG A 2 -21.19 -28.17 -62.47
CA ARG A 2 -22.55 -27.97 -62.99
C ARG A 2 -23.29 -27.01 -62.06
N ASN A 3 -23.83 -25.98 -62.69
CA ASN A 3 -24.46 -24.81 -62.11
C ASN A 3 -25.98 -25.02 -61.95
N LYS A 4 -26.53 -24.38 -60.91
CA LYS A 4 -27.84 -23.70 -60.82
C LYS A 4 -29.14 -24.56 -60.76
N PRO A 5 -30.31 -24.01 -60.32
CA PRO A 5 -30.56 -22.85 -59.43
C PRO A 5 -31.81 -22.97 -58.47
N PHE A 6 -32.00 -21.90 -57.69
CA PHE A 6 -33.27 -21.17 -57.40
C PHE A 6 -34.25 -21.59 -56.27
N ILE A 7 -34.24 -20.73 -55.23
CA ILE A 7 -35.35 -20.00 -54.54
C ILE A 7 -36.63 -20.75 -54.16
N GLN A 8 -36.91 -20.79 -52.84
CA GLN A 8 -38.23 -20.37 -52.33
C GLN A 8 -38.15 -19.72 -50.95
N SER A 9 -38.76 -18.54 -50.88
CA SER A 9 -39.03 -17.67 -49.74
C SER A 9 -40.05 -18.27 -48.77
N GLY A 10 -39.82 -18.10 -47.47
CA GLY A 10 -40.79 -18.40 -46.41
C GLY A 10 -40.66 -17.41 -45.25
N PHE A 11 -41.33 -16.27 -45.39
CA PHE A 11 -41.59 -15.30 -44.33
C PHE A 11 -42.77 -15.85 -43.50
N PHE A 12 -42.58 -16.15 -42.21
CA PHE A 12 -43.69 -16.17 -41.24
C PHE A 12 -43.14 -15.79 -39.87
N GLY A 13 -43.61 -14.64 -39.38
CA GLY A 13 -43.18 -14.06 -38.12
C GLY A 13 -43.80 -14.76 -36.92
N PHE A 14 -43.10 -14.66 -35.79
CA PHE A 14 -43.71 -14.57 -34.47
C PHE A 14 -42.95 -13.54 -33.66
N SER A 15 -43.57 -12.37 -33.53
CA SER A 15 -43.21 -11.33 -32.58
C SER A 15 -43.61 -11.81 -31.19
N PHE A 16 -42.64 -12.17 -30.35
CA PHE A 16 -42.86 -12.31 -28.91
C PHE A 16 -42.17 -11.14 -28.21
N LEU A 17 -42.97 -10.09 -28.01
CA LEU A 17 -42.71 -9.00 -27.09
C LEU A 17 -42.60 -9.57 -25.66
N PHE A 18 -41.37 -9.77 -25.17
CA PHE A 18 -41.12 -9.94 -23.75
C PHE A 18 -41.05 -8.56 -23.08
N LEU A 19 -42.22 -8.06 -22.68
CA LEU A 19 -42.35 -6.95 -21.74
C LEU A 19 -42.12 -7.49 -20.31
N PHE A 20 -40.86 -7.53 -19.87
CA PHE A 20 -40.55 -7.54 -18.45
C PHE A 20 -40.41 -6.10 -17.95
N SER A 21 -41.55 -5.53 -17.58
CA SER A 21 -41.61 -4.42 -16.63
C SER A 21 -41.64 -5.04 -15.24
N LEU A 22 -40.61 -4.84 -14.42
CA LEU A 22 -40.85 -4.57 -13.00
C LEU A 22 -39.66 -3.80 -12.42
N ALA A 23 -40.00 -2.65 -11.85
CA ALA A 23 -39.11 -1.70 -11.23
C ALA A 23 -38.11 -2.35 -10.27
N ALA A 24 -36.81 -2.25 -10.60
CA ALA A 24 -35.77 -2.36 -9.60
C ALA A 24 -35.80 -1.08 -8.77
N VAL A 25 -36.53 -1.15 -7.66
CA VAL A 25 -36.47 -0.21 -6.56
C VAL A 25 -35.01 -0.16 -6.10
N PHE A 26 -34.27 0.88 -6.51
CA PHE A 26 -33.01 1.23 -5.86
C PHE A 26 -33.35 1.77 -4.47
N LEU A 27 -33.56 0.86 -3.53
CA LEU A 27 -33.42 1.12 -2.11
C LEU A 27 -31.96 1.56 -1.90
N THR A 28 -31.73 2.86 -1.82
CA THR A 28 -30.53 3.39 -1.17
C THR A 28 -30.60 2.95 0.28
N GLY A 29 -30.01 1.79 0.56
CA GLY A 29 -29.81 1.29 1.90
C GLY A 29 -29.01 2.33 2.68
N PHE A 30 -29.69 3.06 3.55
CA PHE A 30 -29.03 3.63 4.71
C PHE A 30 -28.57 2.44 5.55
N GLU A 31 -27.32 2.02 5.37
CA GLU A 31 -26.65 1.15 6.34
C GLU A 31 -26.56 1.91 7.65
N THR A 32 -27.55 1.70 8.51
CA THR A 32 -27.43 2.07 9.91
C THR A 32 -26.36 1.16 10.51
N SER A 33 -25.14 1.69 10.61
CA SER A 33 -24.03 1.04 11.32
C SER A 33 -24.54 0.50 12.66
N LYS A 34 -24.44 -0.83 12.85
CA LYS A 34 -24.86 -1.48 14.08
C LYS A 34 -24.04 -0.90 15.22
N LYS A 35 -24.72 -0.32 16.20
CA LYS A 35 -24.11 0.22 17.42
C LYS A 35 -23.27 -0.87 18.10
N GLY A 36 -21.95 -0.78 17.99
CA GLY A 36 -20.99 -1.73 18.56
C GLY A 36 -20.06 -2.43 17.56
N GLU A 37 -20.28 -2.29 16.26
CA GLU A 37 -19.27 -2.73 15.28
C GLU A 37 -18.13 -1.70 15.21
N PRO A 38 -16.86 -2.14 15.21
CA PRO A 38 -15.73 -1.22 15.08
C PRO A 38 -15.84 -0.49 13.74
N ALA A 39 -15.61 0.82 13.75
CA ALA A 39 -15.63 1.64 12.54
C ALA A 39 -14.71 1.00 11.48
N GLN A 40 -15.26 0.72 10.30
CA GLN A 40 -14.51 0.12 9.21
C GLN A 40 -13.94 1.23 8.31
N PHE A 41 -12.65 1.13 7.97
CA PHE A 41 -12.08 2.03 6.97
C PHE A 41 -12.66 1.73 5.59
N LYS A 42 -13.13 2.78 4.91
CA LYS A 42 -13.59 2.70 3.52
C LYS A 42 -12.53 3.31 2.61
N ILE A 43 -12.14 2.57 1.58
CA ILE A 43 -11.15 3.03 0.60
C ILE A 43 -11.69 4.28 -0.13
N PRO A 44 -10.96 5.40 -0.12
CA PRO A 44 -11.38 6.62 -0.79
C PRO A 44 -11.28 6.47 -2.32
N PHE A 45 -12.17 7.13 -3.05
CA PHE A 45 -11.98 7.34 -4.48
C PHE A 45 -10.81 8.29 -4.72
N ILE A 46 -9.80 7.87 -5.47
CA ILE A 46 -8.63 8.70 -5.74
C ILE A 46 -8.86 9.55 -7.00
N LYS A 47 -8.77 10.86 -6.85
CA LYS A 47 -8.85 11.86 -7.93
C LYS A 47 -7.47 12.43 -8.24
N GLY A 48 -7.24 12.76 -9.51
CA GLY A 48 -6.06 13.53 -9.92
C GLY A 48 -4.81 12.70 -10.22
N ILE A 49 -4.95 11.41 -10.49
CA ILE A 49 -3.83 10.56 -10.93
C ILE A 49 -3.62 10.77 -12.43
N THR A 50 -2.47 11.32 -12.81
CA THR A 50 -2.09 11.50 -14.23
C THR A 50 -0.87 10.68 -14.64
N ASP A 51 -0.03 10.30 -13.68
CA ASP A 51 1.23 9.60 -13.97
C ASP A 51 1.00 8.10 -13.95
N THR A 52 1.05 7.49 -15.13
CA THR A 52 0.94 6.04 -15.30
C THR A 52 2.27 5.51 -15.86
N THR A 53 2.66 4.34 -15.37
CA THR A 53 3.82 3.59 -15.87
C THR A 53 3.40 2.14 -16.01
N THR A 54 4.00 1.43 -16.97
CA THR A 54 3.75 0.00 -17.16
C THR A 54 4.77 -0.88 -16.45
N LEU A 55 5.85 -0.29 -15.93
CA LEU A 55 6.98 -1.01 -15.35
C LEU A 55 6.64 -1.57 -13.96
N CYS A 56 6.63 -2.90 -13.81
CA CYS A 56 6.78 -3.56 -12.51
C CYS A 56 8.26 -3.87 -12.26
N LEU A 57 8.69 -3.86 -11.00
CA LEU A 57 10.02 -4.37 -10.66
C LEU A 57 10.01 -5.89 -10.59
N SER A 58 11.06 -6.53 -11.10
CA SER A 58 11.28 -7.97 -10.98
C SER A 58 12.60 -8.24 -10.26
N PRO A 59 12.72 -7.86 -8.98
CA PRO A 59 13.98 -7.98 -8.25
C PRO A 59 14.32 -9.45 -8.04
N GLU A 60 15.60 -9.78 -8.17
CA GLU A 60 16.08 -11.14 -7.90
C GLU A 60 16.15 -11.44 -6.40
N TYR A 61 16.31 -10.44 -5.55
CA TYR A 61 16.48 -10.63 -4.10
C TYR A 61 15.52 -9.73 -3.32
N MET A 62 15.55 -9.89 -1.99
CA MET A 62 14.79 -9.07 -1.06
C MET A 62 15.04 -7.58 -1.33
N LEU A 63 13.97 -6.80 -1.48
CA LEU A 63 14.06 -5.36 -1.72
C LEU A 63 14.27 -4.59 -0.42
N ASN A 64 14.98 -3.48 -0.47
CA ASN A 64 14.89 -2.53 0.64
C ASN A 64 13.49 -1.89 0.66
N ALA A 65 12.86 -1.92 1.83
CA ALA A 65 11.58 -1.30 2.06
C ALA A 65 11.67 0.23 2.03
N TRP A 66 10.76 0.87 1.28
CA TRP A 66 10.68 2.32 1.18
C TRP A 66 9.22 2.80 1.18
N TYR A 67 8.76 3.27 2.33
CA TYR A 67 7.36 3.67 2.54
C TYR A 67 7.25 5.09 3.06
N ARG A 68 7.71 6.05 2.24
CA ARG A 68 7.64 7.47 2.59
C ARG A 68 6.19 7.89 2.83
N VAL A 69 5.94 8.60 3.92
CA VAL A 69 4.65 9.26 4.13
C VAL A 69 4.55 10.42 3.15
N GLU A 70 3.61 10.33 2.22
CA GLU A 70 3.37 11.38 1.23
C GLU A 70 2.41 12.44 1.77
N ARG A 71 1.43 12.00 2.57
CA ARG A 71 0.35 12.85 3.05
C ARG A 71 -0.27 12.31 4.33
N MET A 72 -0.87 13.20 5.12
CA MET A 72 -1.82 12.88 6.18
C MET A 72 -3.08 13.71 5.98
N ASP A 73 -4.24 13.07 5.99
CA ASP A 73 -5.54 13.72 5.78
C ASP A 73 -6.58 13.12 6.74
N SER A 74 -7.69 13.83 6.95
CA SER A 74 -8.89 13.23 7.55
C SER A 74 -9.45 12.16 6.61
N ILE A 75 -10.02 11.09 7.17
CA ILE A 75 -10.67 10.04 6.41
C ILE A 75 -11.90 10.65 5.70
N ALA A 76 -12.00 10.42 4.39
CA ALA A 76 -13.07 10.93 3.54
C ALA A 76 -13.36 9.95 2.39
N ASP A 77 -14.52 10.09 1.75
CA ASP A 77 -14.89 9.25 0.60
C ASP A 77 -14.07 9.55 -0.67
N THR A 78 -13.40 10.69 -0.74
CA THR A 78 -12.62 11.11 -1.91
C THR A 78 -11.29 11.71 -1.48
N LEU A 79 -10.23 11.28 -2.15
CA LEU A 79 -8.86 11.73 -1.95
C LEU A 79 -8.35 12.36 -3.24
N ASP A 80 -8.14 13.68 -3.23
CA ASP A 80 -7.58 14.40 -4.38
C ASP A 80 -6.05 14.53 -4.25
N LEU A 81 -5.32 13.76 -5.05
CA LEU A 81 -3.86 13.77 -5.07
C LEU A 81 -3.27 14.89 -5.94
N SER A 82 -4.08 15.61 -6.72
CA SER A 82 -3.59 16.68 -7.61
C SER A 82 -3.31 18.00 -6.88
N GLY A 83 -3.98 18.24 -5.76
CA GLY A 83 -3.75 19.42 -4.92
C GLY A 83 -2.57 19.23 -3.97
N PRO A 84 -1.98 20.32 -3.43
CA PRO A 84 -1.10 20.22 -2.28
C PRO A 84 -1.86 19.57 -1.12
N SER A 85 -1.15 18.86 -0.24
CA SER A 85 -1.79 18.36 0.98
C SER A 85 -2.40 19.53 1.74
N LYS A 86 -3.67 19.41 2.16
CA LYS A 86 -4.29 20.42 3.04
C LYS A 86 -3.56 20.50 4.38
N HIS A 87 -2.95 19.39 4.78
CA HIS A 87 -1.99 19.30 5.86
C HIS A 87 -0.66 18.89 5.24
N ASP A 88 0.03 19.83 4.59
CA ASP A 88 1.44 19.64 4.26
C ASP A 88 2.08 19.20 5.57
N VAL A 89 2.43 17.90 5.67
CA VAL A 89 2.74 17.30 6.95
C VAL A 89 4.03 17.98 7.39
N LYS A 90 3.87 19.04 8.18
CA LYS A 90 4.91 19.57 9.03
C LYS A 90 5.07 18.44 10.05
N LEU A 91 5.80 17.40 9.63
CA LEU A 91 6.36 16.38 10.49
C LEU A 91 7.20 17.21 11.44
N SER A 92 6.56 17.59 12.53
CA SER A 92 7.17 18.44 13.53
C SER A 92 8.14 17.50 14.19
N PHE A 93 9.40 17.63 13.78
CA PHE A 93 10.55 16.98 14.39
C PHE A 93 10.76 17.58 15.79
N GLN A 94 9.75 17.47 16.65
CA GLN A 94 9.82 17.95 18.00
C GLN A 94 10.50 16.85 18.81
N PHE A 95 11.83 16.94 18.87
CA PHE A 95 12.68 16.20 19.80
C PHE A 95 12.28 16.40 21.28
N PHE A 96 11.37 17.34 21.55
CA PHE A 96 10.74 17.59 22.83
C PHE A 96 9.26 17.83 22.57
N MET A 97 8.43 16.83 22.87
CA MET A 97 6.97 16.97 22.81
C MET A 97 6.57 18.13 23.74
N PRO A 98 5.88 19.17 23.26
CA PRO A 98 5.27 20.15 24.16
C PRO A 98 4.32 19.41 25.11
N THR A 99 4.28 19.84 26.37
CA THR A 99 3.51 19.22 27.46
C THR A 99 2.04 18.99 27.08
N GLU A 100 1.46 19.83 26.23
CA GLU A 100 0.07 19.74 25.76
C GLU A 100 -0.24 18.46 24.95
N ILE A 101 0.74 17.83 24.32
CA ILE A 101 0.55 16.58 23.54
C ILE A 101 0.74 15.34 24.44
N ALA A 102 1.36 15.50 25.61
CA ALA A 102 1.58 14.40 26.55
C ALA A 102 0.25 13.87 27.12
N ASP A 103 -0.75 14.76 27.28
CA ASP A 103 -2.03 14.44 27.93
C ASP A 103 -3.11 13.89 26.99
N LEU A 104 -2.82 13.79 25.69
CA LEU A 104 -3.79 13.25 24.72
C LEU A 104 -4.01 11.74 24.94
N PRO A 105 -5.25 11.24 24.85
CA PRO A 105 -5.53 9.81 24.91
C PRO A 105 -4.85 9.10 23.74
N ARG A 106 -4.09 8.04 24.03
CA ARG A 106 -3.31 7.28 23.04
C ARG A 106 -3.75 5.83 23.02
N SER A 107 -4.02 5.31 21.83
CA SER A 107 -4.36 3.91 21.62
C SER A 107 -4.17 3.52 20.15
N ASN A 108 -3.56 2.35 19.92
CA ASN A 108 -3.45 1.76 18.59
C ASN A 108 -4.61 0.81 18.26
N HIS A 109 -5.64 0.71 19.12
CA HIS A 109 -6.78 -0.19 18.88
C HIS A 109 -7.56 0.15 17.60
N GLY A 110 -7.63 1.43 17.22
CA GLY A 110 -8.23 1.89 15.97
C GLY A 110 -7.26 1.99 14.79
N LEU A 111 -6.00 1.56 14.94
CA LEU A 111 -5.01 1.66 13.87
C LEU A 111 -5.17 0.49 12.89
N GLN A 112 -5.32 0.82 11.61
CA GLN A 112 -5.47 -0.13 10.52
C GLN A 112 -4.45 0.17 9.42
N VAL A 113 -3.92 -0.88 8.78
CA VAL A 113 -3.13 -0.78 7.56
C VAL A 113 -3.96 -1.35 6.43
N ILE A 114 -4.12 -0.61 5.33
CA ILE A 114 -4.96 -1.02 4.21
C ILE A 114 -4.14 -0.89 2.93
N VAL A 115 -4.11 -1.98 2.16
CA VAL A 115 -3.56 -2.02 0.81
C VAL A 115 -4.70 -1.98 -0.18
N ASP A 116 -4.70 -0.96 -1.02
CA ASP A 116 -5.66 -0.81 -2.10
C ASP A 116 -5.17 -1.54 -3.34
N THR A 117 -5.82 -2.66 -3.64
CA THR A 117 -5.51 -3.48 -4.81
C THR A 117 -6.36 -3.13 -6.03
N ILE A 118 -7.28 -2.16 -5.91
CA ILE A 118 -8.18 -1.74 -6.97
C ILE A 118 -7.53 -0.60 -7.74
N ASN A 119 -7.02 0.40 -7.02
CA ASN A 119 -6.35 1.54 -7.63
C ASN A 119 -4.88 1.23 -7.90
N GLU A 120 -4.41 1.60 -9.09
CA GLU A 120 -3.00 1.52 -9.46
C GLU A 120 -2.42 2.94 -9.53
N LEU A 121 -1.29 3.14 -8.88
CA LEU A 121 -0.51 4.37 -8.90
C LEU A 121 0.83 4.11 -9.58
N SER A 122 1.59 5.18 -9.74
CA SER A 122 3.01 5.11 -10.08
C SER A 122 3.83 5.74 -8.96
N MET A 123 5.10 5.36 -8.83
CA MET A 123 6.03 6.04 -7.93
C MET A 123 7.45 5.99 -8.47
N THR A 124 8.30 6.90 -7.99
CA THR A 124 9.72 6.88 -8.32
C THR A 124 10.46 6.14 -7.22
N LYS A 125 10.91 4.90 -7.50
CA LYS A 125 11.87 4.20 -6.64
C LYS A 125 13.15 5.01 -6.64
N LYS A 126 13.56 5.45 -5.45
CA LYS A 126 14.82 6.16 -5.28
C LYS A 126 15.91 5.15 -4.88
N PRO A 127 17.10 5.26 -5.48
CA PRO A 127 18.27 4.53 -5.04
C PRO A 127 18.69 4.95 -3.64
N ILE A 128 19.29 3.99 -2.93
CA ILE A 128 19.63 4.13 -1.52
C ILE A 128 21.07 4.66 -1.40
N TRP A 129 21.33 5.88 -1.89
CA TRP A 129 22.70 6.42 -1.97
C TRP A 129 23.35 6.62 -0.59
N ALA A 130 22.57 7.05 0.40
CA ALA A 130 23.12 7.34 1.72
C ALA A 130 23.54 6.04 2.44
N SER A 131 22.65 5.06 2.55
CA SER A 131 22.99 3.76 3.15
C SER A 131 24.14 3.10 2.38
N TYR A 132 24.13 3.16 1.05
CA TYR A 132 25.21 2.65 0.20
C TYR A 132 26.57 3.27 0.55
N LEU A 133 26.66 4.61 0.58
CA LEU A 133 27.91 5.30 0.89
C LEU A 133 28.38 4.94 2.30
N PHE A 134 27.48 4.89 3.28
CA PHE A 134 27.84 4.57 4.66
C PHE A 134 28.24 3.10 4.86
N TYR A 135 27.57 2.12 4.26
CA TYR A 135 27.95 0.71 4.39
C TYR A 135 29.28 0.38 3.72
N ARG A 136 29.57 0.98 2.56
CA ARG A 136 30.88 0.83 1.90
C ARG A 136 32.05 1.36 2.73
N PHE A 137 31.80 2.33 3.63
CA PHE A 137 32.85 2.79 4.55
C PHE A 137 33.20 1.76 5.63
N PHE A 138 32.34 0.78 5.91
CA PHE A 138 32.52 -0.16 7.02
C PHE A 138 32.67 -1.63 6.60
N ASP A 139 32.20 -2.03 5.42
CA ASP A 139 32.37 -3.40 4.90
C ASP A 139 32.40 -3.44 3.36
N ASP A 140 33.59 -3.64 2.79
CA ASP A 140 33.79 -3.78 1.34
C ASP A 140 33.20 -5.09 0.76
N SER A 141 32.74 -6.02 1.61
CA SER A 141 32.17 -7.30 1.16
C SER A 141 30.68 -7.25 0.80
N VAL A 142 30.01 -6.12 1.01
CA VAL A 142 28.58 -5.96 0.68
C VAL A 142 28.40 -5.81 -0.84
N GLN A 143 27.82 -6.83 -1.49
CA GLN A 143 27.42 -6.73 -2.89
C GLN A 143 26.18 -5.87 -3.03
N VAL A 144 26.26 -4.85 -3.89
CA VAL A 144 25.12 -3.99 -4.21
C VAL A 144 24.44 -4.53 -5.44
N LEU A 145 23.15 -4.84 -5.32
CA LEU A 145 22.35 -5.30 -6.44
C LEU A 145 22.07 -4.12 -7.38
N GLN A 146 22.23 -4.33 -8.68
CA GLN A 146 22.10 -3.30 -9.70
C GLN A 146 20.75 -2.56 -9.62
N ASP A 147 19.67 -3.28 -9.28
CA ASP A 147 18.31 -2.76 -9.19
C ASP A 147 18.10 -1.72 -8.08
N ASP A 148 18.95 -1.71 -7.05
CA ASP A 148 18.88 -0.74 -5.94
C ASP A 148 19.61 0.58 -6.24
N THR A 149 20.36 0.63 -7.35
CA THR A 149 21.15 1.81 -7.75
C THR A 149 20.43 2.73 -8.74
N LEU A 150 19.35 2.26 -9.36
CA LEU A 150 18.66 2.98 -10.43
C LEU A 150 17.43 3.74 -9.91
N ILE A 151 17.27 4.99 -10.35
CA ILE A 151 16.01 5.71 -10.24
C ILE A 151 15.06 5.09 -11.27
N GLN A 152 13.96 4.50 -10.82
CA GLN A 152 12.99 3.87 -11.71
C GLN A 152 11.57 4.38 -11.41
N HIS A 153 10.80 4.62 -12.47
CA HIS A 153 9.39 4.99 -12.34
C HIS A 153 8.51 3.75 -12.53
N VAL A 154 7.97 3.25 -11.44
CA VAL A 154 7.39 1.90 -11.34
C VAL A 154 5.93 1.95 -10.90
N LYS A 155 5.19 0.90 -11.23
CA LYS A 155 3.84 0.67 -10.76
C LYS A 155 3.84 0.52 -9.25
N SER A 156 2.82 1.07 -8.62
CA SER A 156 2.62 1.01 -7.18
C SER A 156 1.15 0.88 -6.83
N PHE A 157 0.89 0.54 -5.58
CA PHE A 157 -0.45 0.54 -5.00
C PHE A 157 -0.51 1.53 -3.83
N PRO A 158 -1.65 2.20 -3.61
CA PRO A 158 -1.85 3.03 -2.44
C PRO A 158 -1.83 2.20 -1.15
N ILE A 159 -1.22 2.77 -0.12
CA ILE A 159 -1.23 2.24 1.24
C ILE A 159 -1.81 3.30 2.15
N TYR A 160 -2.79 2.90 2.95
CA TYR A 160 -3.38 3.73 4.00
C TYR A 160 -3.01 3.19 5.37
N VAL A 161 -2.48 4.07 6.22
CA VAL A 161 -2.38 3.81 7.66
C VAL A 161 -3.42 4.69 8.33
N ALA A 162 -4.54 4.11 8.72
CA ALA A 162 -5.73 4.83 9.16
C ALA A 162 -5.98 4.63 10.65
N ASN A 163 -6.29 5.72 11.35
CA ASN A 163 -6.82 5.69 12.69
C ASN A 163 -8.35 5.89 12.62
N VAL A 164 -9.08 4.79 12.77
CA VAL A 164 -10.56 4.79 12.76
C VAL A 164 -11.16 5.00 14.15
N SER A 165 -10.35 5.26 15.17
CA SER A 165 -10.88 5.58 16.50
C SER A 165 -11.63 6.92 16.50
N GLU A 166 -12.51 7.07 17.47
CA GLU A 166 -13.35 8.25 17.65
C GLU A 166 -12.63 9.36 18.44
N ASP A 167 -11.78 8.97 19.39
CA ASP A 167 -11.28 9.87 20.44
C ASP A 167 -9.80 9.69 20.80
N ALA A 168 -9.11 8.66 20.31
CA ALA A 168 -7.72 8.38 20.65
C ALA A 168 -6.73 8.64 19.51
N TYR A 169 -5.56 9.14 19.82
CA TYR A 169 -4.46 9.24 18.86
C TYR A 169 -3.76 7.89 18.72
N ALA A 170 -3.47 7.48 17.49
CA ALA A 170 -2.62 6.32 17.23
C ALA A 170 -1.15 6.75 17.14
N GLN A 171 -0.26 5.92 17.67
CA GLN A 171 1.18 6.13 17.66
C GLN A 171 1.81 5.30 16.54
N VAL A 172 2.42 5.99 15.58
CA VAL A 172 3.10 5.37 14.43
C VAL A 172 4.58 5.73 14.47
N THR A 173 5.44 4.72 14.42
CA THR A 173 6.89 4.93 14.36
C THR A 173 7.32 5.15 12.92
N LEU A 174 8.05 6.24 12.69
CA LEU A 174 8.67 6.58 11.43
C LEU A 174 10.19 6.53 11.56
N GLN A 175 10.87 6.17 10.47
CA GLN A 175 12.30 6.43 10.30
C GLN A 175 12.50 7.26 9.04
N ASP A 176 13.18 8.40 9.15
CA ASP A 176 13.49 9.31 8.04
C ASP A 176 12.25 9.68 7.18
N LYS A 177 11.12 9.92 7.85
CA LYS A 177 9.77 10.19 7.27
C LYS A 177 9.10 9.01 6.56
N SER A 178 9.63 7.80 6.74
CA SER A 178 9.07 6.58 6.18
C SER A 178 8.47 5.71 7.27
N LEU A 179 7.33 5.09 6.96
CA LEU A 179 6.71 4.07 7.78
C LEU A 179 7.60 2.84 7.83
N ILE A 180 7.85 2.29 9.01
CA ILE A 180 8.60 1.04 9.17
C ILE A 180 7.70 -0.13 8.78
N LEU A 181 7.54 -0.31 7.47
CA LEU A 181 6.70 -1.29 6.80
C LEU A 181 7.59 -2.25 6.01
N ILE A 182 7.19 -3.52 5.93
CA ILE A 182 7.74 -4.51 5.00
C ILE A 182 6.61 -5.32 4.38
N VAL A 183 6.80 -5.79 3.14
CA VAL A 183 5.96 -6.84 2.56
C VAL A 183 6.42 -8.22 3.06
N GLU A 184 5.46 -8.99 3.56
CA GLU A 184 5.58 -10.43 3.73
C GLU A 184 4.77 -11.14 2.63
N ALA A 185 5.28 -12.26 2.14
CA ALA A 185 4.62 -13.14 1.18
C ALA A 185 4.57 -14.57 1.72
N LYS A 186 3.56 -15.35 1.34
CA LYS A 186 3.55 -16.79 1.62
C LYS A 186 4.56 -17.49 0.71
N ASP A 187 5.42 -18.32 1.30
CA ASP A 187 6.34 -19.16 0.53
C ASP A 187 5.64 -20.43 -0.01
N THR A 188 6.41 -21.34 -0.58
CA THR A 188 5.91 -22.62 -1.13
C THR A 188 5.29 -23.54 -0.08
N ASN A 189 5.59 -23.36 1.21
CA ASN A 189 4.98 -24.09 2.32
C ASN A 189 3.75 -23.36 2.89
N GLY A 190 3.46 -22.14 2.43
CA GLY A 190 2.38 -21.29 2.93
C GLY A 190 2.78 -20.43 4.13
N ASP A 191 4.06 -20.41 4.50
CA ASP A 191 4.57 -19.64 5.63
C ASP A 191 4.83 -18.19 5.23
N TRP A 192 4.49 -17.24 6.10
CA TRP A 192 4.77 -15.83 5.88
C TRP A 192 6.27 -15.55 6.03
N LYS A 193 6.90 -15.09 4.95
CA LYS A 193 8.30 -14.66 4.92
C LYS A 193 8.45 -13.25 4.34
N PRO A 194 9.38 -12.45 4.86
CA PRO A 194 9.67 -11.14 4.29
C PRO A 194 10.20 -11.30 2.86
N ILE A 195 9.78 -10.40 1.97
CA ILE A 195 10.38 -10.17 0.65
C ILE A 195 10.94 -8.75 0.52
N GLU A 196 10.88 -8.01 1.62
CA GLU A 196 11.53 -6.73 1.82
C GLU A 196 12.27 -6.71 3.17
N TYR A 197 13.37 -5.96 3.24
CA TYR A 197 14.09 -5.68 4.47
C TYR A 197 14.07 -4.20 4.81
N TRP A 198 14.02 -3.89 6.11
CA TRP A 198 14.16 -2.52 6.61
C TRP A 198 15.62 -2.23 6.97
N SER A 199 16.20 -1.16 6.41
CA SER A 199 17.54 -0.71 6.77
C SER A 199 17.45 0.26 7.94
N ASN A 200 17.68 -0.23 9.15
CA ASN A 200 17.68 0.58 10.36
C ASN A 200 18.79 1.64 10.30
N SER A 201 18.45 2.89 10.61
CA SER A 201 19.44 3.93 10.85
C SER A 201 20.15 3.66 12.18
N TRP A 202 21.46 3.90 12.22
CA TRP A 202 22.26 3.87 13.45
C TRP A 202 22.17 5.20 14.22
N CYS A 203 21.71 6.26 13.56
CA CYS A 203 21.57 7.58 14.16
C CYS A 203 20.22 7.66 14.88
N GLY A 204 20.23 7.86 16.20
CA GLY A 204 19.02 7.98 17.01
C GLY A 204 18.07 9.10 16.53
N ASN A 205 18.60 10.12 15.85
CA ASN A 205 17.83 11.23 15.28
C ASN A 205 17.05 10.87 14.02
N SER A 206 17.10 9.63 13.54
CA SER A 206 16.33 9.17 12.37
C SER A 206 14.94 8.67 12.75
N TYR A 207 14.68 8.35 14.02
CA TYR A 207 13.43 7.74 14.46
C TYR A 207 12.52 8.76 15.14
N PHE A 208 11.24 8.72 14.79
CA PHE A 208 10.24 9.65 15.30
C PHE A 208 8.93 8.93 15.59
N GLU A 209 8.23 9.39 16.61
CA GLU A 209 6.84 9.02 16.85
C GLU A 209 5.95 10.06 16.18
N GLN A 210 5.09 9.61 15.26
CA GLN A 210 4.06 10.43 14.65
C GLN A 210 2.71 10.05 15.26
N LEU A 211 2.06 11.02 15.87
CA LEU A 211 0.67 10.87 16.31
C LEU A 211 -0.27 11.04 15.12
N LEU A 212 -1.14 10.07 14.91
CA LEU A 212 -2.21 10.09 13.93
C LEU A 212 -3.53 10.40 14.64
N PRO A 213 -4.17 11.56 14.40
CA PRO A 213 -5.40 11.92 15.09
C PRO A 213 -6.54 10.91 14.84
N PRO A 214 -7.57 10.90 15.70
CA PRO A 214 -8.81 10.16 15.43
C PRO A 214 -9.37 10.53 14.05
N LYS A 215 -9.90 9.55 13.33
CA LYS A 215 -10.48 9.71 11.98
C LYS A 215 -9.54 10.32 10.95
N HIS A 216 -8.24 10.06 11.05
CA HIS A 216 -7.23 10.49 10.08
C HIS A 216 -6.48 9.30 9.50
N MET A 217 -5.84 9.50 8.36
CA MET A 217 -5.00 8.52 7.68
C MET A 217 -3.71 9.14 7.17
N MET A 218 -2.64 8.34 7.16
CA MET A 218 -1.44 8.60 6.38
C MET A 218 -1.49 7.80 5.08
N ILE A 219 -0.93 8.39 4.02
CA ILE A 219 -0.86 7.78 2.70
C ILE A 219 0.60 7.53 2.35
N SER A 220 0.88 6.31 1.89
CA SER A 220 2.12 5.90 1.27
C SER A 220 1.83 5.09 0.00
N ARG A 221 2.87 4.60 -0.65
CA ARG A 221 2.77 3.75 -1.84
C ARG A 221 3.71 2.56 -1.70
N GLY A 222 3.24 1.39 -2.09
CA GLY A 222 4.05 0.17 -2.15
C GLY A 222 4.37 -0.20 -3.59
N ILE A 223 5.58 -0.71 -3.83
CA ILE A 223 6.01 -1.10 -5.18
C ILE A 223 5.29 -2.38 -5.60
N LYS A 224 4.74 -2.39 -6.81
CA LYS A 224 4.19 -3.59 -7.41
C LYS A 224 5.34 -4.38 -8.07
N CYS A 225 5.60 -5.57 -7.53
CA CYS A 225 6.57 -6.49 -8.09
C CYS A 225 5.92 -7.39 -9.16
N SER A 226 6.77 -8.00 -9.97
CA SER A 226 6.47 -9.06 -10.93
C SER A 226 7.48 -10.19 -10.80
N GLY A 227 7.06 -11.40 -11.16
CA GLY A 227 7.91 -12.58 -11.23
C GLY A 227 7.05 -13.81 -11.49
N ASP A 228 7.65 -14.99 -11.45
CA ASP A 228 6.98 -16.23 -11.85
C ASP A 228 6.18 -16.89 -10.71
N PHE A 229 6.44 -16.50 -9.46
CA PHE A 229 5.78 -17.06 -8.27
C PHE A 229 4.61 -16.18 -7.82
N HIS A 230 3.39 -16.72 -7.97
CA HIS A 230 2.15 -16.04 -7.62
C HIS A 230 1.77 -16.39 -6.18
N THR A 231 1.64 -15.38 -5.31
CA THR A 231 1.43 -15.61 -3.88
C THR A 231 0.52 -14.56 -3.23
N ARG A 232 0.14 -14.83 -1.98
CA ARG A 232 -0.54 -13.90 -1.10
C ARG A 232 0.49 -13.11 -0.31
N CYS A 233 0.30 -11.81 -0.27
CA CYS A 233 1.13 -10.84 0.41
C CYS A 233 0.33 -10.12 1.50
N ARG A 234 1.04 -9.56 2.46
CA ARG A 234 0.52 -8.61 3.44
C ARG A 234 1.62 -7.62 3.80
N LEU A 235 1.23 -6.43 4.24
CA LEU A 235 2.15 -5.50 4.88
C LEU A 235 2.19 -5.76 6.38
N LYS A 236 3.38 -5.58 6.95
CA LYS A 236 3.62 -5.58 8.39
C LYS A 236 4.16 -4.22 8.81
N LEU A 237 3.35 -3.44 9.52
CA LEU A 237 3.76 -2.17 10.13
C LEU A 237 4.34 -2.44 11.50
N THR A 238 5.59 -2.06 11.71
CA THR A 238 6.21 -2.10 13.04
C THR A 238 5.78 -0.88 13.84
N THR A 239 5.24 -1.10 15.03
CA THR A 239 4.97 -0.07 16.03
C THR A 239 5.89 -0.25 17.23
N GLN A 240 5.86 0.66 18.22
CA GLN A 240 6.73 0.56 19.40
C GLN A 240 6.56 -0.73 20.21
N ARG A 241 5.37 -1.35 20.20
CA ARG A 241 5.05 -2.50 21.06
C ARG A 241 4.67 -3.76 20.29
N ASP A 242 4.17 -3.62 19.07
CA ASP A 242 3.61 -4.74 18.30
C ASP A 242 3.68 -4.46 16.78
N SER A 243 3.13 -5.36 15.98
CA SER A 243 2.93 -5.19 14.54
C SER A 243 1.45 -5.06 14.19
N VAL A 244 1.14 -4.18 13.24
CA VAL A 244 -0.18 -4.10 12.62
C VAL A 244 -0.08 -4.64 11.20
N TYR A 245 -0.98 -5.55 10.84
CA TYR A 245 -0.98 -6.20 9.53
C TYR A 245 -2.06 -5.60 8.62
N SER A 246 -1.79 -5.57 7.31
CA SER A 246 -2.80 -5.18 6.32
C SER A 246 -3.77 -6.31 6.00
N ASN A 247 -4.80 -5.98 5.21
CA ASN A 247 -5.50 -6.99 4.41
C ASN A 247 -4.50 -7.75 3.53
N GLU A 248 -4.81 -9.02 3.26
CA GLU A 248 -4.03 -9.80 2.30
C GLU A 248 -4.34 -9.38 0.85
N PHE A 249 -3.32 -9.35 0.01
CA PHE A 249 -3.42 -9.04 -1.42
C PHE A 249 -2.62 -10.06 -2.25
N SER A 250 -2.86 -10.12 -3.56
CA SER A 250 -2.11 -11.00 -4.45
C SER A 250 -1.03 -10.22 -5.19
N MET A 251 0.14 -10.82 -5.35
CA MET A 251 1.26 -10.28 -6.13
C MET A 251 2.03 -11.43 -6.78
N SER A 252 2.74 -11.13 -7.87
CA SER A 252 3.69 -12.05 -8.48
C SER A 252 5.11 -11.58 -8.14
N ILE A 253 5.96 -12.49 -7.69
CA ILE A 253 7.32 -12.22 -7.19
C ILE A 253 8.28 -13.27 -7.75
N ASN A 254 9.59 -13.06 -7.59
CA ASN A 254 10.57 -14.14 -7.75
C ASN A 254 10.76 -14.85 -6.41
N GLU A 255 10.84 -16.18 -6.40
CA GLU A 255 11.06 -16.94 -5.14
C GLU A 255 12.38 -16.55 -4.45
N THR A 256 13.37 -16.15 -5.24
CA THR A 256 14.66 -15.67 -4.74
C THR A 256 14.54 -14.37 -3.93
N GLN A 257 13.41 -13.66 -3.97
CA GLN A 257 13.14 -12.51 -3.10
C GLN A 257 13.03 -12.86 -1.61
N PHE A 258 12.86 -14.14 -1.26
CA PHE A 258 12.94 -14.60 0.13
C PHE A 258 14.38 -14.59 0.67
N THR A 259 15.38 -14.48 -0.20
CA THR A 259 16.79 -14.42 0.18
C THR A 259 17.20 -12.98 0.46
N ASN A 260 17.65 -12.72 1.70
CA ASN A 260 18.19 -11.41 2.08
C ASN A 260 19.64 -11.28 1.57
N PRO A 261 19.95 -10.31 0.69
CA PRO A 261 21.30 -10.16 0.13
C PRO A 261 22.34 -9.75 1.18
N LEU A 262 21.91 -9.29 2.35
CA LEU A 262 22.79 -8.87 3.46
C LEU A 262 23.06 -9.98 4.48
N GLN A 263 22.37 -11.12 4.39
CA GLN A 263 22.69 -12.28 5.22
C GLN A 263 23.88 -13.00 4.61
N LYS A 264 25.02 -13.03 5.31
CA LYS A 264 26.10 -13.98 4.98
C LYS A 264 25.57 -15.38 5.28
N ASP A 265 25.67 -16.28 4.31
CA ASP A 265 25.52 -17.71 4.56
C ASP A 265 26.46 -18.08 5.72
N GLY A 266 25.88 -18.57 6.82
CA GLY A 266 26.61 -18.96 8.02
C GLY A 266 27.50 -20.18 7.81
#